data_AF-A0A3C2CXU9-F1
#
_entry.id   AF-A0A3C2CXU9-F1
#
_cell.length_a   1.000
_cell.length_b   1.000
_cell.length_c   1.000
_cell.angle_alpha   90.00
_cell.angle_beta   90.00
_cell.angle_gamma   90.00
#
_symmetry.space_group_name_H-M   'P 1'
#
loop_
_entity.id
_entity.type
_entity.pdbx_description
1 polymer ?
#
loop_
_entity_poly.entity_id
_entity_poly.type
_entity_poly.pdbx_seq_one_letter_code
_entity_poly.pdbx_strand_id
1 'polypeptide(L)'
;MSNAILTAAVSEAGGLGTIGAGTMSADEIKKIITETKSRTSKPFSLNVALSVSPNPLEVLRLAVTHEVPVVTLSAGNPAPFSSADIVPAPIVPSP
;
A
#
# COMPACT_ATOMS: atom_id res chain seq x y z
N MET A 1 13.99 -1.90 4.17
CA MET A 1 13.06 -1.75 3.03
C MET A 1 12.46 -3.11 2.72
N SER A 2 11.13 -3.25 2.71
CA SER A 2 10.45 -4.54 2.47
C SER A 2 10.50 -4.90 0.97
N ASN A 3 10.45 -6.18 0.63
CA ASN A 3 10.43 -6.68 -0.76
C ASN A 3 9.24 -7.61 -0.99
N ALA A 4 8.99 -7.95 -2.26
CA ALA A 4 7.83 -8.73 -2.67
C ALA A 4 7.85 -10.16 -2.10
N ILE A 5 9.04 -10.78 -2.00
CA ILE A 5 9.19 -12.14 -1.48
C ILE A 5 8.77 -12.20 -0.01
N LEU A 6 9.28 -11.28 0.82
CA LEU A 6 8.93 -11.22 2.24
C LEU A 6 7.44 -10.92 2.43
N THR A 7 6.93 -9.93 1.70
CA THR A 7 5.52 -9.54 1.77
C THR A 7 4.60 -10.71 1.42
N ALA A 8 4.84 -11.37 0.29
CA ALA A 8 4.05 -12.50 -0.15
C ALA A 8 4.15 -13.69 0.81
N ALA A 9 5.35 -14.02 1.31
CA ALA A 9 5.54 -15.13 2.25
C ALA A 9 4.75 -14.94 3.55
N VAL A 10 4.71 -13.73 4.10
CA VAL A 10 3.93 -13.43 5.31
C VAL A 10 2.42 -13.52 5.04
N SER A 11 1.96 -12.98 3.91
CA SER A 11 0.55 -13.12 3.49
C SER A 11 0.18 -14.58 3.29
N GLU A 12 1.05 -15.40 2.69
CA GLU A 12 0.83 -16.83 2.50
C GLU A 12 0.77 -17.61 3.81
N ALA A 13 1.60 -17.25 4.78
CA ALA A 13 1.58 -17.83 6.12
C ALA A 13 0.33 -17.45 6.95
N GLY A 14 -0.57 -16.61 6.42
CA GLY A 14 -1.78 -16.15 7.10
C GLY A 14 -1.62 -14.87 7.91
N GLY A 15 -0.44 -14.22 7.84
CA GLY A 15 -0.23 -12.88 8.37
C GLY A 15 -0.66 -11.78 7.39
N LEU A 16 -0.47 -10.52 7.79
CA LEU A 16 -0.63 -9.37 6.90
C LEU A 16 0.74 -8.91 6.38
N GLY A 17 1.16 -9.47 5.25
CA GLY A 17 2.38 -9.02 4.56
C GLY A 17 2.31 -7.52 4.32
N THR A 18 3.41 -6.79 4.57
CA THR A 18 3.42 -5.33 4.48
C THR A 18 4.59 -4.83 3.64
N ILE A 19 4.28 -4.05 2.61
CA ILE A 19 5.24 -3.27 1.85
C ILE A 19 5.49 -1.97 2.61
N GLY A 20 6.72 -1.73 3.04
CA GLY A 20 7.12 -0.46 3.65
C GLY A 20 7.64 0.49 2.59
N ALA A 21 6.87 1.53 2.24
CA ALA A 21 7.24 2.49 1.19
C ALA A 21 8.46 3.33 1.60
N GLY A 22 8.55 3.78 2.85
CA GLY A 22 9.69 4.59 3.33
C GLY A 22 10.00 5.77 2.40
N THR A 23 11.24 5.81 1.90
CA THR A 23 11.75 6.81 0.94
C THR A 23 11.70 6.33 -0.52
N MET A 24 11.05 5.20 -0.82
CA MET A 24 10.97 4.66 -2.18
C MET A 24 10.19 5.59 -3.10
N SER A 25 10.58 5.60 -4.36
CA SER A 25 9.81 6.22 -5.43
C SER A 25 8.53 5.42 -5.74
N ALA A 26 7.58 6.09 -6.39
CA ALA A 26 6.35 5.49 -6.88
C ALA A 26 6.61 4.26 -7.77
N ASP A 27 7.60 4.33 -8.64
CA ASP A 27 7.97 3.23 -9.56
C ASP A 27 8.53 2.01 -8.82
N GLU A 28 9.34 2.22 -7.79
CA GLU A 28 9.85 1.13 -6.95
C GLU A 28 8.71 0.43 -6.22
N ILE A 29 7.80 1.20 -5.62
CA ILE A 29 6.63 0.67 -4.91
C ILE A 29 5.74 -0.11 -5.88
N LYS A 30 5.48 0.43 -7.08
CA LYS A 30 4.70 -0.22 -8.13
C LYS A 30 5.29 -1.57 -8.54
N LYS A 31 6.62 -1.64 -8.72
CA LYS A 31 7.31 -2.90 -9.02
C LYS A 31 7.09 -3.93 -7.91
N ILE A 32 7.24 -3.53 -6.65
CA ILE A 32 7.05 -4.43 -5.50
C ILE A 32 5.58 -4.88 -5.39
N ILE A 33 4.61 -4.00 -5.59
CA ILE A 33 3.18 -4.35 -5.59
C ILE A 33 2.88 -5.39 -6.68
N THR A 34 3.36 -5.14 -7.91
CA THR A 34 3.14 -6.03 -9.06
C THR A 34 3.75 -7.41 -8.83
N GLU A 35 4.99 -7.45 -8.32
CA GLU A 35 5.66 -8.70 -7.99
C GLU A 35 5.03 -9.42 -6.77
N THR A 36 4.50 -8.68 -5.80
CA THR A 36 3.78 -9.29 -4.67
C THR A 36 2.50 -9.98 -5.17
N LYS A 37 1.73 -9.30 -6.02
CA LYS A 37 0.51 -9.84 -6.62
C LYS A 37 0.74 -11.04 -7.54
N SER A 38 1.94 -11.18 -8.15
CA SER A 38 2.28 -12.38 -8.92
C SER A 38 2.66 -13.57 -8.04
N ARG A 39 2.98 -13.34 -6.76
CA ARG A 39 3.42 -14.35 -5.80
C ARG A 39 2.32 -14.83 -4.85
N THR A 40 1.32 -14.00 -4.57
CA THR A 40 0.21 -14.33 -3.68
C THR A 40 -1.10 -13.70 -4.15
N SER A 41 -2.20 -14.40 -3.96
CA SER A 41 -3.56 -13.88 -4.08
C SER A 41 -4.14 -13.41 -2.75
N LYS A 42 -3.43 -13.62 -1.63
CA LYS A 42 -3.88 -13.22 -0.29
C LYS A 42 -3.65 -11.73 -0.06
N PRO A 43 -4.47 -11.08 0.80
CA PRO A 43 -4.32 -9.67 1.12
C PRO A 43 -2.91 -9.33 1.65
N PHE A 44 -2.43 -8.14 1.29
CA PHE A 44 -1.25 -7.52 1.85
C PHE A 44 -1.52 -6.02 2.05
N SER A 45 -0.62 -5.34 2.75
CA SER A 45 -0.76 -3.91 3.05
C SER A 45 0.40 -3.07 2.51
N LEU A 46 0.16 -1.78 2.40
CA LEU A 46 1.16 -0.75 2.11
C LEU A 46 1.27 0.22 3.27
N ASN A 47 2.46 0.39 3.83
CA ASN A 47 2.75 1.40 4.83
C ASN A 47 3.36 2.65 4.18
N VAL A 48 2.76 3.82 4.46
CA VAL A 48 3.20 5.13 4.00
C VAL A 48 3.60 5.98 5.21
N ALA A 49 4.90 6.22 5.37
CA ALA A 49 5.43 7.12 6.39
C ALA A 49 5.36 8.56 5.88
N LEU A 50 4.40 9.35 6.37
CA LEU A 50 4.00 10.64 5.78
C LEU A 50 5.11 11.70 5.79
N SER A 51 5.91 11.80 6.87
CA SER A 51 7.04 12.73 6.94
C SER A 51 8.32 12.22 6.28
N VAL A 52 8.34 10.96 5.81
CA VAL A 52 9.52 10.33 5.19
C VAL A 52 9.32 10.19 3.67
N SER A 53 8.09 9.94 3.25
CA SER A 53 7.75 9.77 1.85
C SER A 53 7.97 11.08 1.08
N PRO A 54 8.68 11.06 -0.06
CA PRO A 54 8.85 12.25 -0.88
C PRO A 54 7.52 12.71 -1.51
N ASN A 55 6.57 11.79 -1.72
CA ASN A 55 5.26 12.09 -2.31
C ASN A 55 4.17 11.14 -1.80
N PRO A 56 3.65 11.32 -0.56
CA PRO A 56 2.70 10.40 0.04
C PRO A 56 1.40 10.28 -0.75
N LEU A 57 0.91 11.35 -1.38
CA LEU A 57 -0.32 11.32 -2.19
C LEU A 57 -0.20 10.39 -3.41
N GLU A 58 0.96 10.38 -4.06
CA GLU A 58 1.20 9.49 -5.20
C GLU A 58 1.25 8.03 -4.78
N VAL A 59 1.87 7.74 -3.63
CA VAL A 59 1.89 6.39 -3.06
C VAL A 59 0.47 5.91 -2.71
N LEU A 60 -0.38 6.79 -2.18
CA LEU A 60 -1.78 6.46 -1.90
C LEU A 60 -2.58 6.21 -3.17
N ARG A 61 -2.38 7.03 -4.21
CA ARG A 61 -2.99 6.79 -5.52
C ARG A 61 -2.56 5.45 -6.12
N LEU A 62 -1.30 5.06 -5.95
CA LEU A 62 -0.82 3.73 -6.36
C LEU A 62 -1.53 2.61 -5.60
N ALA A 63 -1.71 2.74 -4.29
CA ALA A 63 -2.43 1.76 -3.49
C ALA A 63 -3.86 1.57 -4.00
N VAL A 64 -4.56 2.67 -4.32
CA VAL A 64 -5.91 2.65 -4.90
C VAL A 64 -5.90 2.02 -6.29
N THR A 65 -5.00 2.47 -7.18
CA THR A 65 -4.92 2.01 -8.58
C THR A 65 -4.62 0.52 -8.66
N HIS A 66 -3.79 0.02 -7.75
CA HIS A 66 -3.44 -1.39 -7.66
C HIS A 66 -4.27 -2.14 -6.63
N GLU A 67 -5.41 -1.61 -6.16
CA GLU A 67 -6.35 -2.31 -5.28
C GLU A 67 -5.65 -2.98 -4.08
N VAL A 68 -4.72 -2.27 -3.43
CA VAL A 68 -4.09 -2.74 -2.20
C VAL A 68 -5.10 -2.56 -1.07
N PRO A 69 -5.57 -3.65 -0.44
CA PRO A 69 -6.76 -3.62 0.41
C PRO A 69 -6.55 -2.88 1.74
N VAL A 70 -5.30 -2.77 2.20
CA VAL A 70 -4.97 -2.14 3.48
C VAL A 70 -3.83 -1.14 3.30
N VAL A 71 -4.04 0.08 3.78
CA VAL A 71 -3.01 1.11 3.83
C VAL A 71 -2.84 1.58 5.26
N THR A 72 -1.59 1.69 5.72
CA THR A 72 -1.26 2.22 7.04
C THR A 72 -0.48 3.53 6.88
N LEU A 73 -0.90 4.57 7.60
CA LEU A 73 -0.21 5.86 7.62
C LEU A 73 0.59 5.98 8.92
N SER A 74 1.86 6.36 8.83
CA SER A 74 2.75 6.51 9.99
C SER A 74 3.55 7.81 9.91
N ALA A 75 4.23 8.16 11.01
CA ALA A 75 5.19 9.26 11.08
C ALA A 75 4.69 10.57 10.43
N GLY A 76 3.52 11.08 10.85
CA GLY A 76 2.97 12.36 10.38
C GLY A 76 1.49 12.51 10.69
N ASN A 77 0.88 13.63 10.27
CA ASN A 77 -0.55 13.88 10.47
C ASN A 77 -1.39 13.22 9.35
N PRO A 78 -2.25 12.24 9.66
CA PRO A 78 -3.09 11.58 8.67
C PRO A 78 -4.32 12.41 8.28
N ALA A 79 -4.68 13.47 9.02
CA ALA A 79 -5.90 14.23 8.80
C ALA A 79 -6.09 14.70 7.34
N PRO A 80 -5.06 15.24 6.64
CA PRO A 80 -5.19 15.65 5.25
C PRO A 80 -5.47 14.51 4.26
N PHE A 81 -5.26 13.26 4.68
CA PHE A 81 -5.43 12.05 3.85
C PHE A 81 -6.67 11.23 4.21
N SER A 82 -7.36 11.61 5.29
CA SER A 82 -8.50 10.89 5.86
C SER A 82 -9.86 11.35 5.34
N SER A 83 -9.93 12.49 4.64
CA SER A 83 -11.15 12.94 3.97
C SER A 83 -11.42 12.09 2.73
N ALA A 84 -12.70 11.74 2.52
CA ALA A 84 -13.24 10.89 1.45
C ALA A 84 -12.94 11.34 0.01
N ASP A 85 -12.14 12.39 -0.18
CA ASP A 85 -11.70 12.91 -1.48
C ASP A 85 -10.36 12.30 -1.95
N ILE A 86 -9.63 11.60 -1.08
CA ILE A 86 -8.34 10.97 -1.42
C ILE A 86 -8.45 9.44 -1.51
N VAL A 87 -9.42 8.86 -0.82
CA VAL A 87 -9.85 7.48 -1.02
C VAL A 87 -11.11 7.57 -1.88
N PRO A 88 -11.11 7.15 -3.16
CA PRO A 88 -12.39 7.05 -3.87
C PRO A 88 -13.31 6.19 -3.01
N ALA A 89 -14.57 6.62 -2.91
CA ALA A 89 -15.66 6.06 -2.12
C ALA A 89 -15.53 4.54 -1.84
N PRO A 90 -16.02 4.04 -0.68
CA PRO A 90 -15.98 2.60 -0.39
C PRO A 90 -16.51 1.85 -1.61
N ILE A 91 -15.67 0.96 -2.16
CA ILE A 91 -16.01 0.15 -3.32
C ILE A 91 -17.14 -0.77 -2.85
N VAL A 92 -18.39 -0.32 -2.99
CA VAL A 92 -19.56 -1.16 -2.87
C VAL A 92 -19.44 -2.15 -4.02
N PRO A 93 -19.32 -3.47 -3.77
CA PRO A 93 -19.29 -4.42 -4.85
C PRO A 93 -20.56 -4.25 -5.68
N SER A 94 -20.41 -4.03 -6.98
CA SER A 94 -21.56 -4.05 -7.89
C SER A 94 -22.13 -5.48 -7.91
N PRO A 95 -23.46 -5.63 -7.97
CA PRO A 95 -24.14 -6.93 -7.85
C PRO A 95 -23.77 -7.91 -8.98
#